data_AF-A0A7T5UPK3-F1
#
_entry.id   AF-A0A7T5UPK3-F1
#
_cell.length_a   1.000
_cell.length_b   1.000
_cell.length_c   1.000
_cell.angle_alpha   90.00
_cell.angle_beta   90.00
_cell.angle_gamma   90.00
#
_symmetry.space_group_name_H-M   'P 1'
#
loop_
_entity.id
_entity.type
_entity.pdbx_description
1 polymer ?
#
loop_
_entity_poly.entity_id
_entity_poly.type
_entity_poly.pdbx_seq_one_letter_code
_entity_poly.pdbx_strand_id
1 'polypeptide(L)'
;MKILFALALSLLVLLTIPLLLSPVLAITDPLSVTNNKFGIHIISPTSDEASQAASLVNSSGGDWGYVTLVIEDKDKDVNKWQNFFNTLTDKHLIPIVRIATHPADGAWVSPTATAALAWADFLNQLTWPIKNRYVLIYNEPNHGAEWGGNVNPDQYATILSLTIDALKSRSSDFFVLNGSLDASSPQQLPELADEIWFLQKMNEAVPGIFNKLDGWSSHSYPNPNFAGLPTDSGRGSIKTYQWELETLKSLGLAKNLPVFITETGWKHQGDQSFFEELSNYYQAAFTQSWTDPNIVAITPFLLNYLEPPFNSFSFLGPQGQIYPFYTAVQSLPKLTGQPQLNLLPEVKGIDLDLQSVDLKTKEPEFNLWTFLTMVGPF
;
A
#
# COMPACT_ATOMS: atom_id res chain seq x y z
N MET A 1 -17.72 -29.73 55.00
CA MET A 1 -18.54 -28.51 54.78
C MET A 1 -17.72 -27.29 54.34
N LYS A 2 -16.58 -26.98 54.97
CA LYS A 2 -15.71 -25.83 54.57
C LYS A 2 -15.09 -25.94 53.16
N ILE A 3 -14.75 -27.15 52.70
CA ILE A 3 -14.16 -27.38 51.37
C ILE A 3 -15.20 -27.23 50.24
N LEU A 4 -16.44 -27.66 50.47
CA LEU A 4 -17.54 -27.49 49.52
C LEU A 4 -17.95 -26.01 49.36
N PHE A 5 -17.82 -25.21 50.43
CA PHE A 5 -18.10 -23.77 50.38
C PHE A 5 -17.01 -22.99 49.62
N ALA A 6 -15.75 -23.40 49.73
CA ALA A 6 -14.64 -22.81 48.98
C ALA A 6 -14.74 -23.13 47.47
N LEU A 7 -15.12 -24.36 47.11
CA LEU A 7 -15.35 -24.77 45.71
C LEU A 7 -16.54 -24.04 45.07
N ALA A 8 -17.63 -23.82 45.82
CA ALA A 8 -18.77 -23.05 45.34
C ALA A 8 -18.43 -21.56 45.13
N LEU A 9 -17.58 -20.99 45.97
CA LEU A 9 -17.13 -19.59 45.83
C LEU A 9 -16.15 -19.41 44.66
N SER A 10 -15.26 -20.39 44.41
CA SER A 10 -14.39 -20.39 43.23
C SER A 10 -15.14 -20.58 41.91
N LEU A 11 -16.21 -21.40 41.88
CA LEU A 11 -17.07 -21.51 40.70
C LEU A 11 -17.87 -20.22 40.44
N LEU A 12 -18.29 -19.53 41.50
CA LEU A 12 -19.04 -18.28 41.38
C LEU A 12 -18.16 -17.14 40.86
N VAL A 13 -16.89 -17.07 41.26
CA VAL A 13 -15.92 -16.08 40.75
C VAL A 13 -15.56 -16.34 39.28
N LEU A 14 -15.57 -17.59 38.82
CA LEU A 14 -15.40 -17.95 37.39
C LEU A 14 -16.65 -17.64 36.54
N LEU A 15 -17.84 -17.56 37.15
CA LEU A 15 -19.11 -17.24 36.47
C LEU A 15 -19.42 -15.73 36.43
N THR A 16 -18.65 -14.90 37.15
CA THR A 16 -18.86 -13.45 37.22
C THR A 16 -17.74 -12.62 36.63
N ILE A 17 -16.80 -13.19 35.86
CA ILE A 17 -15.99 -12.38 34.94
C ILE A 17 -16.91 -12.09 33.75
N PRO A 18 -17.49 -10.89 33.61
CA PRO A 18 -18.10 -10.56 32.35
C PRO A 18 -16.95 -10.55 31.35
N LEU A 19 -17.04 -11.37 30.30
CA LEU A 19 -16.30 -11.14 29.06
C LEU A 19 -16.73 -9.74 28.55
N LEU A 20 -16.12 -8.70 29.10
CA LEU A 20 -15.98 -7.40 28.45
C LEU A 20 -14.87 -7.57 27.42
N LEU A 21 -15.06 -8.49 26.47
CA LEU A 21 -14.43 -8.33 25.18
C LEU A 21 -15.17 -7.14 24.57
N SER A 22 -14.57 -5.96 24.67
CA SER A 22 -14.87 -4.88 23.73
C SER A 22 -14.93 -5.52 22.34
N PRO A 23 -15.92 -5.20 21.49
CA PRO A 23 -15.92 -5.72 20.14
C PRO A 23 -14.59 -5.28 19.51
N VAL A 24 -13.69 -6.23 19.29
CA VAL A 24 -12.52 -6.00 18.45
C VAL A 24 -13.12 -5.75 17.09
N LEU A 25 -13.29 -4.47 16.76
CA LEU A 25 -13.82 -4.09 15.47
C LEU A 25 -12.83 -4.62 14.44
N ALA A 26 -13.27 -5.64 13.72
CA ALA A 26 -12.46 -6.31 12.72
C ALA A 26 -12.13 -5.35 11.58
N ILE A 27 -11.08 -5.71 10.84
CA ILE A 27 -10.88 -5.27 9.47
C ILE A 27 -12.22 -5.29 8.75
N THR A 28 -12.52 -4.20 8.07
CA THR A 28 -13.72 -4.13 7.24
C THR A 28 -13.40 -4.69 5.87
N ASP A 29 -14.27 -5.55 5.33
CA ASP A 29 -14.11 -6.02 3.96
C ASP A 29 -14.16 -4.81 3.01
N PRO A 30 -13.06 -4.48 2.29
CA PRO A 30 -13.02 -3.32 1.40
C PRO A 30 -14.00 -3.42 0.22
N LEU A 31 -14.49 -4.63 -0.10
CA LEU A 31 -15.44 -4.89 -1.17
C LEU A 31 -16.90 -4.84 -0.71
N SER A 32 -17.15 -4.67 0.59
CA SER A 32 -18.51 -4.60 1.16
C SER A 32 -19.21 -3.25 0.98
N VAL A 33 -18.47 -2.23 0.53
CA VAL A 33 -18.93 -0.87 0.27
C VAL A 33 -18.60 -0.46 -1.16
N THR A 34 -19.23 0.61 -1.67
CA THR A 34 -18.86 1.17 -2.97
C THR A 34 -17.38 1.56 -2.95
N ASN A 35 -16.63 1.09 -3.94
CA ASN A 35 -15.17 1.24 -3.98
C ASN A 35 -14.72 1.89 -5.30
N ASN A 36 -13.96 2.99 -5.19
CA ASN A 36 -13.27 3.61 -6.31
C ASN A 36 -11.92 2.93 -6.54
N LYS A 37 -11.89 1.86 -7.35
CA LYS A 37 -10.67 1.06 -7.54
C LYS A 37 -9.51 1.79 -8.26
N PHE A 38 -9.72 3.00 -8.74
CA PHE A 38 -8.67 3.77 -9.41
C PHE A 38 -7.63 4.26 -8.41
N GLY A 39 -6.37 4.07 -8.75
CA GLY A 39 -5.26 4.60 -8.00
C GLY A 39 -4.07 4.96 -8.90
N ILE A 40 -3.00 5.44 -8.28
CA ILE A 40 -1.73 5.72 -8.96
C ILE A 40 -0.57 5.61 -7.96
N HIS A 41 0.60 5.15 -8.41
CA HIS A 41 1.80 5.19 -7.58
C HIS A 41 2.39 6.61 -7.54
N ILE A 42 2.72 7.11 -6.35
CA ILE A 42 3.38 8.40 -6.11
C ILE A 42 4.73 8.19 -5.45
N ILE A 43 5.68 9.11 -5.62
CA ILE A 43 7.04 8.97 -5.06
C ILE A 43 7.29 9.95 -3.92
N SER A 44 6.76 11.18 -3.99
CA SER A 44 7.03 12.20 -2.98
C SER A 44 5.81 12.41 -2.09
N PRO A 45 5.96 12.39 -0.75
CA PRO A 45 4.86 12.66 0.17
C PRO A 45 4.58 14.16 0.28
N THR A 46 4.15 14.78 -0.83
CA THR A 46 3.90 16.23 -0.94
C THR A 46 2.44 16.51 -1.27
N SER A 47 1.96 17.68 -0.84
CA SER A 47 0.60 18.13 -1.15
C SER A 47 0.35 18.33 -2.65
N ASP A 48 1.38 18.73 -3.41
CA ASP A 48 1.26 18.95 -4.84
C ASP A 48 1.06 17.63 -5.59
N GLU A 49 1.90 16.62 -5.33
CA GLU A 49 1.77 15.31 -5.95
C GLU A 49 0.47 14.60 -5.51
N ALA A 50 0.08 14.73 -4.23
CA ALA A 50 -1.22 14.24 -3.77
C ALA A 50 -2.40 14.92 -4.48
N SER A 51 -2.33 16.23 -4.73
CA SER A 51 -3.38 16.96 -5.46
C SER A 51 -3.46 16.54 -6.93
N GLN A 52 -2.33 16.26 -7.56
CA GLN A 52 -2.28 15.70 -8.92
C GLN A 52 -2.85 14.28 -8.95
N ALA A 53 -2.49 13.43 -7.98
CA ALA A 53 -3.05 12.09 -7.86
C ALA A 53 -4.58 12.12 -7.70
N ALA A 54 -5.10 12.93 -6.77
CA ALA A 54 -6.54 13.11 -6.58
C ALA A 54 -7.24 13.58 -7.85
N SER A 55 -6.63 14.50 -8.61
CA SER A 55 -7.17 14.98 -9.88
C SER A 55 -7.29 13.90 -10.95
N LEU A 56 -6.52 12.81 -10.85
CA LEU A 56 -6.59 11.64 -11.73
C LEU A 56 -7.62 10.61 -11.22
N VAL A 57 -7.50 10.22 -9.95
CA VAL A 57 -8.19 9.06 -9.40
C VAL A 57 -9.60 9.38 -8.89
N ASN A 58 -9.88 10.64 -8.54
CA ASN A 58 -11.20 11.13 -8.09
C ASN A 58 -11.91 11.97 -9.17
N SER A 59 -11.52 11.83 -10.44
CA SER A 59 -12.20 12.52 -11.55
C SER A 59 -13.47 11.78 -11.99
N SER A 60 -14.28 12.43 -12.83
CA SER A 60 -15.42 11.80 -13.53
C SER A 60 -16.40 11.06 -12.62
N GLY A 61 -16.73 11.66 -11.47
CA GLY A 61 -17.65 11.11 -10.46
C GLY A 61 -16.99 10.24 -9.39
N GLY A 62 -15.68 10.03 -9.48
CA GLY A 62 -14.90 9.31 -8.48
C GLY A 62 -14.71 10.08 -7.18
N ASP A 63 -14.49 9.34 -6.09
CA ASP A 63 -14.03 9.88 -4.82
C ASP A 63 -13.35 8.76 -4.02
N TRP A 64 -12.50 9.08 -3.05
CA TRP A 64 -11.79 8.07 -2.25
C TRP A 64 -11.01 7.02 -3.07
N GLY A 65 -10.29 7.46 -4.11
CA GLY A 65 -9.34 6.64 -4.87
C GLY A 65 -8.02 6.40 -4.12
N TYR A 66 -7.13 5.61 -4.71
CA TYR A 66 -5.95 5.07 -4.03
C TYR A 66 -4.64 5.75 -4.43
N VAL A 67 -3.69 5.79 -3.51
CA VAL A 67 -2.28 6.07 -3.81
C VAL A 67 -1.39 5.00 -3.20
N THR A 68 -0.48 4.43 -4.00
CA THR A 68 0.61 3.60 -3.49
C THR A 68 1.82 4.49 -3.22
N LEU A 69 2.39 4.37 -2.02
CA LEU A 69 3.50 5.19 -1.56
C LEU A 69 4.50 4.36 -0.75
N VAL A 70 5.73 4.83 -0.65
CA VAL A 70 6.82 4.13 0.03
C VAL A 70 7.22 4.87 1.30
N ILE A 71 7.40 4.14 2.40
CA ILE A 71 8.07 4.64 3.61
C ILE A 71 9.30 3.78 3.86
N GLU A 72 10.47 4.40 3.87
CA GLU A 72 11.74 3.75 4.18
C GLU A 72 11.97 3.63 5.68
N ASP A 73 12.72 2.62 6.09
CA ASP A 73 12.97 2.33 7.51
C ASP A 73 13.75 3.43 8.24
N LYS A 74 14.51 4.24 7.52
CA LYS A 74 15.23 5.41 8.03
C LYS A 74 14.39 6.69 8.08
N ASP A 75 13.20 6.69 7.48
CA ASP A 75 12.31 7.87 7.37
C ASP A 75 11.02 7.68 8.18
N LYS A 76 11.15 7.29 9.46
CA LYS A 76 10.01 7.10 10.39
C LYS A 76 9.69 8.38 11.18
N ASP A 77 9.68 9.54 10.52
CA ASP A 77 9.30 10.81 11.13
C ASP A 77 7.76 10.91 11.26
N VAL A 78 7.27 10.76 12.49
CA VAL A 78 5.82 10.77 12.80
C VAL A 78 5.15 12.07 12.37
N ASN A 79 5.79 13.22 12.55
CA ASN A 79 5.18 14.51 12.23
C ASN A 79 5.08 14.69 10.71
N LYS A 80 6.14 14.35 9.98
CA LYS A 80 6.16 14.37 8.52
C LYS A 80 5.03 13.50 7.95
N TRP A 81 4.96 12.24 8.37
CA TRP A 81 3.99 11.29 7.84
C TRP A 81 2.56 11.60 8.31
N GLN A 82 2.38 12.11 9.53
CA GLN A 82 1.06 12.55 9.97
C GLN A 82 0.55 13.74 9.14
N ASN A 83 1.40 14.73 8.87
CA ASN A 83 1.03 15.87 8.01
C ASN A 83 0.65 15.41 6.60
N PHE A 84 1.37 14.43 6.06
CA PHE A 84 1.03 13.87 4.76
C PHE A 84 -0.28 13.06 4.80
N PHE A 85 -0.53 12.27 5.85
CA PHE A 85 -1.78 11.51 5.99
C PHE A 85 -3.00 12.43 6.19
N ASN A 86 -2.83 13.56 6.88
CA ASN A 86 -3.84 14.61 6.94
C ASN A 86 -4.13 15.16 5.53
N THR A 87 -3.09 15.42 4.74
CA THR A 87 -3.23 15.83 3.34
C THR A 87 -4.01 14.80 2.53
N LEU A 88 -3.71 13.51 2.67
CA LEU A 88 -4.45 12.44 1.98
C LEU A 88 -5.92 12.39 2.42
N THR A 89 -6.19 12.62 3.71
CA THR A 89 -7.55 12.73 4.25
C THR A 89 -8.30 13.89 3.60
N ASP A 90 -7.70 15.08 3.55
CA ASP A 90 -8.30 16.29 2.95
C ASP A 90 -8.57 16.14 1.45
N LYS A 91 -7.77 15.31 0.77
CA LYS A 91 -7.90 15.03 -0.68
C LYS A 91 -8.75 13.80 -0.99
N HIS A 92 -9.30 13.14 0.03
CA HIS A 92 -10.02 11.87 -0.09
C HIS A 92 -9.19 10.84 -0.88
N LEU A 93 -7.98 10.58 -0.40
CA LEU A 93 -7.07 9.57 -0.95
C LEU A 93 -6.80 8.48 0.08
N ILE A 94 -6.85 7.23 -0.38
CA ILE A 94 -6.60 6.04 0.42
C ILE A 94 -5.14 5.59 0.21
N PRO A 95 -4.28 5.63 1.25
CA PRO A 95 -2.91 5.17 1.13
C PRO A 95 -2.82 3.64 1.16
N ILE A 96 -2.04 3.09 0.23
CA ILE A 96 -1.43 1.77 0.30
C ILE A 96 0.05 2.00 0.64
N VAL A 97 0.43 1.69 1.87
CA VAL A 97 1.77 2.00 2.38
C VAL A 97 2.69 0.82 2.16
N ARG A 98 3.62 0.95 1.21
CA ARG A 98 4.76 0.04 1.06
C ARG A 98 5.82 0.38 2.09
N ILE A 99 6.03 -0.51 3.06
CA ILE A 99 7.20 -0.40 3.92
C ILE A 99 8.42 -0.88 3.14
N ALA A 100 9.55 -0.18 3.28
CA ALA A 100 10.81 -0.54 2.66
C ALA A 100 11.93 -0.45 3.68
N THR A 101 13.06 -1.12 3.42
CA THR A 101 14.28 -0.86 4.19
C THR A 101 14.95 0.40 3.64
N HIS A 102 16.26 0.36 3.44
CA HIS A 102 17.02 1.41 2.77
C HIS A 102 18.01 0.75 1.81
N PRO A 103 18.41 1.44 0.73
CA PRO A 103 19.43 0.94 -0.17
C PRO A 103 20.82 0.94 0.51
N ALA A 104 21.60 -0.11 0.28
CA ALA A 104 23.02 -0.22 0.57
C ALA A 104 23.67 -1.22 -0.40
N ASP A 105 24.89 -0.93 -0.87
CA ASP A 105 25.67 -1.82 -1.74
C ASP A 105 24.93 -2.32 -3.00
N GLY A 106 24.07 -1.47 -3.59
CA GLY A 106 23.32 -1.78 -4.82
C GLY A 106 22.07 -2.64 -4.61
N ALA A 107 21.64 -2.86 -3.37
CA ALA A 107 20.41 -3.57 -3.03
C ALA A 107 19.67 -2.91 -1.88
N TRP A 108 18.38 -3.19 -1.71
CA TRP A 108 17.67 -2.93 -0.47
C TRP A 108 18.18 -3.87 0.62
N VAL A 109 18.53 -3.35 1.78
CA VAL A 109 19.00 -4.19 2.89
C VAL A 109 17.89 -5.16 3.31
N SER A 110 18.21 -6.44 3.49
CA SER A 110 17.22 -7.39 4.02
C SER A 110 16.76 -6.96 5.43
N PRO A 111 15.45 -6.94 5.71
CA PRO A 111 14.96 -6.59 7.03
C PRO A 111 15.36 -7.61 8.10
N THR A 112 15.32 -7.15 9.37
CA THR A 112 15.54 -7.99 10.55
C THR A 112 14.22 -8.31 11.24
N ALA A 113 14.18 -9.39 12.03
CA ALA A 113 12.99 -9.75 12.80
C ALA A 113 12.53 -8.63 13.76
N THR A 114 13.47 -7.85 14.31
CA THR A 114 13.17 -6.70 15.18
C THR A 114 12.51 -5.54 14.45
N ALA A 115 12.67 -5.43 13.12
CA ALA A 115 12.06 -4.36 12.33
C ALA A 115 10.52 -4.44 12.31
N ALA A 116 9.94 -5.65 12.42
CA ALA A 116 8.50 -5.87 12.42
C ALA A 116 7.77 -5.06 13.52
N LEU A 117 8.28 -5.12 14.76
CA LEU A 117 7.72 -4.37 15.88
C LEU A 117 7.91 -2.86 15.70
N ALA A 118 9.08 -2.42 15.25
CA ALA A 118 9.35 -1.01 15.00
C ALA A 118 8.42 -0.42 13.93
N TRP A 119 8.11 -1.19 12.88
CA TRP A 119 7.12 -0.80 11.87
C TRP A 119 5.72 -0.70 12.45
N ALA A 120 5.29 -1.71 13.21
CA ALA A 120 3.98 -1.72 13.84
C ALA A 120 3.80 -0.55 14.82
N ASP A 121 4.81 -0.26 15.64
CA ASP A 121 4.80 0.85 16.59
C ASP A 121 4.74 2.21 15.89
N PHE A 122 5.52 2.39 14.82
CA PHE A 122 5.50 3.63 14.04
C PHE A 122 4.16 3.85 13.33
N LEU A 123 3.69 2.88 12.54
CA LEU A 123 2.46 3.01 11.76
C LEU A 123 1.21 3.14 12.63
N ASN A 124 1.23 2.61 13.86
CA ASN A 124 0.12 2.71 14.81
C ASN A 124 0.03 4.08 15.50
N GLN A 125 1.07 4.91 15.43
CA GLN A 125 1.02 6.29 15.93
C GLN A 125 0.31 7.24 14.96
N LEU A 126 0.18 6.85 13.69
CA LEU A 126 -0.45 7.68 12.67
C LEU A 126 -1.98 7.56 12.74
N THR A 127 -2.66 8.68 12.53
CA THR A 127 -4.09 8.71 12.20
C THR A 127 -4.24 8.50 10.69
N TRP A 128 -4.85 7.40 10.31
CA TRP A 128 -5.03 7.01 8.91
C TRP A 128 -6.27 7.67 8.27
N PRO A 129 -6.31 7.90 6.95
CA PRO A 129 -7.48 8.50 6.29
C PRO A 129 -8.75 7.65 6.40
N ILE A 130 -8.60 6.33 6.46
CA ILE A 130 -9.69 5.37 6.59
C ILE A 130 -9.37 4.35 7.68
N LYS A 131 -10.36 3.53 8.04
CA LYS A 131 -10.22 2.49 9.05
C LYS A 131 -9.25 1.38 8.61
N ASN A 132 -9.40 0.81 7.42
CA ASN A 132 -8.45 -0.18 6.91
C ASN A 132 -7.08 0.46 6.66
N ARG A 133 -6.06 0.02 7.38
CA ARG A 133 -4.68 0.52 7.23
C ARG A 133 -3.92 -0.43 6.30
N TYR A 134 -3.93 -0.16 5.01
CA TYR A 134 -3.31 -1.03 4.00
C TYR A 134 -1.78 -0.92 4.09
N VAL A 135 -1.13 -2.04 4.41
CA VAL A 135 0.33 -2.14 4.50
C VAL A 135 0.84 -3.23 3.57
N LEU A 136 1.66 -2.82 2.61
CA LEU A 136 2.37 -3.67 1.66
C LEU A 136 3.76 -4.01 2.21
N ILE A 137 4.02 -5.31 2.45
CA ILE A 137 5.22 -5.77 3.14
C ILE A 137 6.38 -5.95 2.16
N TYR A 138 7.19 -4.91 2.02
CA TYR A 138 8.35 -4.85 1.11
C TYR A 138 7.94 -4.96 -0.36
N ASN A 139 8.89 -5.29 -1.23
CA ASN A 139 8.72 -5.27 -2.68
C ASN A 139 9.51 -6.40 -3.32
N GLU A 140 8.92 -7.03 -4.34
CA GLU A 140 9.55 -8.00 -5.25
C GLU A 140 10.64 -8.86 -4.60
N PRO A 141 10.35 -9.58 -3.49
CA PRO A 141 11.39 -10.30 -2.74
C PRO A 141 11.97 -11.49 -3.53
N ASN A 142 11.42 -11.80 -4.70
CA ASN A 142 12.01 -12.72 -5.69
C ASN A 142 13.07 -12.06 -6.59
N HIS A 143 13.43 -10.80 -6.33
CA HIS A 143 14.61 -10.12 -6.84
C HIS A 143 15.61 -9.92 -5.70
N GLY A 144 16.84 -10.41 -5.85
CA GLY A 144 17.90 -10.29 -4.86
C GLY A 144 18.24 -8.84 -4.57
N ALA A 145 18.18 -7.94 -5.57
CA ALA A 145 18.37 -6.51 -5.38
C ALA A 145 17.32 -5.87 -4.45
N GLU A 146 16.13 -6.47 -4.32
CA GLU A 146 15.09 -6.05 -3.39
C GLU A 146 15.19 -6.76 -2.03
N TRP A 147 16.15 -7.69 -1.89
CA TRP A 147 16.30 -8.53 -0.70
C TRP A 147 17.77 -8.82 -0.34
N GLY A 148 18.53 -7.78 0.00
CA GLY A 148 19.89 -7.89 0.53
C GLY A 148 20.93 -8.45 -0.45
N GLY A 149 20.66 -8.37 -1.75
CA GLY A 149 21.48 -8.93 -2.81
C GLY A 149 21.25 -10.43 -3.07
N ASN A 150 20.34 -11.09 -2.35
CA ASN A 150 20.13 -12.53 -2.46
C ASN A 150 18.68 -12.94 -2.18
N VAL A 151 18.05 -13.54 -3.18
CA VAL A 151 16.69 -14.07 -3.05
C VAL A 151 16.61 -15.09 -1.90
N ASN A 152 15.72 -14.84 -0.94
CA ASN A 152 15.56 -15.67 0.25
C ASN A 152 14.07 -15.83 0.66
N PRO A 153 13.33 -16.76 0.02
CA PRO A 153 11.90 -16.97 0.30
C PRO A 153 11.62 -17.39 1.75
N ASP A 154 12.49 -18.20 2.36
CA ASP A 154 12.34 -18.67 3.74
C ASP A 154 12.38 -17.51 4.73
N GLN A 155 13.36 -16.62 4.55
CA GLN A 155 13.49 -15.42 5.37
C GLN A 155 12.33 -14.46 5.12
N TYR A 156 11.94 -14.23 3.86
CA TYR A 156 10.81 -13.38 3.54
C TYR A 156 9.51 -13.89 4.17
N ALA A 157 9.21 -15.20 4.07
CA ALA A 157 8.03 -15.79 4.71
C ALA A 157 8.05 -15.63 6.24
N THR A 158 9.22 -15.80 6.85
CA THR A 158 9.40 -15.60 8.30
C THR A 158 9.15 -14.15 8.70
N ILE A 159 9.76 -13.20 7.99
CA ILE A 159 9.59 -11.76 8.24
C ILE A 159 8.16 -11.30 7.96
N LEU A 160 7.53 -11.78 6.89
CA LEU A 160 6.13 -11.51 6.59
C LEU A 160 5.23 -11.98 7.74
N SER A 161 5.42 -13.21 8.22
CA SER A 161 4.67 -13.77 9.34
C SER A 161 4.81 -12.93 10.61
N LEU A 162 6.05 -12.54 10.95
CA LEU A 162 6.34 -11.69 12.12
C LEU A 162 5.76 -10.29 11.99
N THR A 163 5.77 -9.73 10.78
CA THR A 163 5.27 -8.37 10.52
C THR A 163 3.74 -8.33 10.57
N ILE A 164 3.07 -9.35 10.03
CA ILE A 164 1.62 -9.55 10.21
C ILE A 164 1.30 -9.60 11.70
N ASP A 165 1.96 -10.46 12.48
CA ASP A 165 1.65 -10.61 13.91
C ASP A 165 1.91 -9.31 14.70
N ALA A 166 3.01 -8.61 14.39
CA ALA A 166 3.35 -7.33 15.00
C ALA A 166 2.28 -6.28 14.73
N LEU A 167 1.87 -6.09 13.46
CA LEU A 167 0.83 -5.12 13.08
C LEU A 167 -0.49 -5.45 13.76
N LYS A 168 -0.94 -6.71 13.68
CA LYS A 168 -2.20 -7.17 14.29
C LYS A 168 -2.22 -7.03 15.80
N SER A 169 -1.06 -7.14 16.46
CA SER A 169 -0.95 -6.93 17.91
C SER A 169 -1.18 -5.48 18.33
N ARG A 170 -1.04 -4.51 17.40
CA ARG A 170 -1.24 -3.08 17.66
C ARG A 170 -2.63 -2.60 17.31
N SER A 171 -3.19 -3.11 16.22
CA SER A 171 -4.59 -2.87 15.86
C SER A 171 -5.12 -3.95 14.94
N SER A 172 -6.38 -4.32 15.13
CA SER A 172 -7.14 -5.13 14.18
C SER A 172 -7.42 -4.41 12.87
N ASP A 173 -7.25 -3.09 12.82
CA ASP A 173 -7.48 -2.27 11.62
C ASP A 173 -6.39 -2.39 10.55
N PHE A 174 -5.21 -2.96 10.90
CA PHE A 174 -4.18 -3.20 9.90
C PHE A 174 -4.61 -4.25 8.89
N PHE A 175 -4.53 -3.91 7.61
CA PHE A 175 -4.84 -4.76 6.48
C PHE A 175 -3.54 -5.07 5.74
N VAL A 176 -3.03 -6.30 5.86
CA VAL A 176 -1.67 -6.66 5.46
C VAL A 176 -1.67 -7.41 4.13
N LEU A 177 -0.84 -6.92 3.21
CA LEU A 177 -0.59 -7.45 1.88
C LEU A 177 0.85 -8.02 1.79
N ASN A 178 1.07 -9.03 0.96
CA ASN A 178 2.43 -9.48 0.61
C ASN A 178 3.14 -8.40 -0.20
N GLY A 179 4.47 -8.29 -0.10
CA GLY A 179 5.28 -7.72 -1.18
C GLY A 179 4.98 -8.46 -2.48
N SER A 180 4.53 -7.71 -3.48
CA SER A 180 4.20 -8.21 -4.82
C SER A 180 5.43 -8.87 -5.45
N LEU A 181 5.22 -9.93 -6.24
CA LEU A 181 6.31 -10.65 -6.90
C LEU A 181 6.37 -10.25 -8.38
N ASP A 182 7.56 -10.28 -8.96
CA ASP A 182 7.69 -10.25 -10.42
C ASP A 182 7.37 -11.64 -10.96
N ALA A 183 6.16 -11.80 -11.48
CA ALA A 183 5.68 -13.06 -12.02
C ALA A 183 6.44 -13.53 -13.26
N SER A 184 7.15 -12.64 -13.95
CA SER A 184 7.93 -12.98 -15.15
C SER A 184 9.41 -13.20 -14.84
N SER A 185 9.80 -13.11 -13.57
CA SER A 185 11.17 -13.36 -13.12
C SER A 185 11.63 -14.79 -13.44
N PRO A 186 12.82 -14.98 -14.05
CA PRO A 186 13.38 -16.30 -14.31
C PRO A 186 13.93 -16.94 -13.04
N GLN A 187 14.15 -18.25 -13.08
CA GLN A 187 14.90 -18.95 -12.03
C GLN A 187 16.41 -18.77 -12.23
N GLN A 188 17.01 -17.79 -11.57
CA GLN A 188 18.44 -17.48 -11.66
C GLN A 188 18.98 -16.94 -10.32
N LEU A 189 19.16 -17.84 -9.34
CA LEU A 189 19.70 -17.47 -8.03
C LEU A 189 21.20 -17.10 -8.13
N PRO A 190 21.69 -16.18 -7.26
CA PRO A 190 20.97 -15.49 -6.18
C PRO A 190 20.13 -14.29 -6.61
N GLU A 191 20.23 -13.85 -7.87
CA GLU A 191 19.67 -12.56 -8.30
C GLU A 191 18.16 -12.58 -8.52
N LEU A 192 17.61 -13.68 -9.04
CA LEU A 192 16.22 -13.79 -9.48
C LEU A 192 15.66 -15.17 -9.15
N ALA A 193 14.37 -15.23 -8.82
CA ALA A 193 13.65 -16.49 -8.71
C ALA A 193 12.29 -16.46 -9.40
N ASP A 194 11.97 -17.62 -9.98
CA ASP A 194 10.65 -17.90 -10.50
C ASP A 194 9.61 -17.83 -9.36
N GLU A 195 8.47 -17.19 -9.63
CA GLU A 195 7.44 -16.96 -8.63
C GLU A 195 6.86 -18.26 -8.05
N ILE A 196 6.64 -19.31 -8.86
CA ILE A 196 6.11 -20.58 -8.34
C ILE A 196 7.10 -21.17 -7.35
N TRP A 197 8.38 -21.21 -7.71
CA TRP A 197 9.43 -21.70 -6.83
C TRP A 197 9.49 -20.89 -5.53
N PHE A 198 9.43 -19.56 -5.63
CA PHE A 198 9.47 -18.67 -4.48
C PHE A 198 8.29 -18.91 -3.53
N LEU A 199 7.06 -18.98 -4.07
CA LEU A 199 5.84 -19.24 -3.30
C LEU A 199 5.85 -20.62 -2.63
N GLN A 200 6.34 -21.65 -3.33
CA GLN A 200 6.51 -22.99 -2.75
C GLN A 200 7.45 -22.95 -1.54
N LYS A 201 8.61 -22.27 -1.67
CA LYS A 201 9.58 -22.14 -0.58
C LYS A 201 9.06 -21.34 0.60
N MET A 202 8.31 -20.26 0.34
CA MET A 202 7.62 -19.55 1.41
C MET A 202 6.70 -20.47 2.23
N ASN A 203 5.90 -21.30 1.56
CA ASN A 203 4.96 -22.19 2.23
C ASN A 203 5.64 -23.39 2.91
N GLU A 204 6.78 -23.86 2.38
CA GLU A 204 7.61 -24.86 3.06
C GLU A 204 8.19 -24.30 4.36
N ALA A 205 8.71 -23.07 4.32
CA ALA A 205 9.33 -22.42 5.49
C ALA A 205 8.30 -22.02 6.56
N VAL A 206 7.16 -21.48 6.15
CA VAL A 206 6.06 -21.10 7.04
C VAL A 206 4.73 -21.66 6.48
N PRO A 207 4.38 -22.91 6.83
CA PRO A 207 3.15 -23.53 6.36
C PRO A 207 1.90 -22.70 6.67
N GLY A 208 1.11 -22.43 5.64
CA GLY A 208 -0.12 -21.65 5.76
C GLY A 208 0.09 -20.13 5.80
N ILE A 209 1.30 -19.62 5.50
CA ILE A 209 1.62 -18.19 5.44
C ILE A 209 0.59 -17.37 4.64
N PHE A 210 0.12 -17.88 3.50
CA PHE A 210 -0.86 -17.18 2.66
C PHE A 210 -2.21 -16.99 3.34
N ASN A 211 -2.61 -17.87 4.26
CA ASN A 211 -3.86 -17.71 5.02
C ASN A 211 -3.76 -16.61 6.08
N LYS A 212 -2.55 -16.10 6.39
CA LYS A 212 -2.34 -14.98 7.32
C LYS A 212 -2.56 -13.60 6.67
N LEU A 213 -2.53 -13.50 5.34
CA LEU A 213 -2.72 -12.25 4.60
C LEU A 213 -4.19 -11.81 4.60
N ASP A 214 -4.45 -10.50 4.56
CA ASP A 214 -5.82 -9.98 4.45
C ASP A 214 -6.24 -9.75 3.00
N GLY A 215 -5.27 -9.50 2.12
CA GLY A 215 -5.44 -9.41 0.68
C GLY A 215 -4.16 -9.81 -0.04
N TRP A 216 -4.24 -9.88 -1.36
CA TRP A 216 -3.12 -10.25 -2.23
C TRP A 216 -2.69 -9.05 -3.06
N SER A 217 -1.38 -8.78 -3.07
CA SER A 217 -0.77 -7.75 -3.89
C SER A 217 -0.06 -8.37 -5.09
N SER A 218 -0.29 -7.80 -6.27
CA SER A 218 0.26 -8.27 -7.54
C SER A 218 0.92 -7.14 -8.32
N HIS A 219 2.09 -7.42 -8.90
CA HIS A 219 2.70 -6.59 -9.94
C HIS A 219 2.34 -7.15 -11.31
N SER A 220 1.08 -6.95 -11.68
CA SER A 220 0.49 -7.47 -12.92
C SER A 220 0.96 -6.65 -14.13
N TYR A 221 2.23 -6.73 -14.48
CA TYR A 221 2.80 -6.06 -15.64
C TYR A 221 2.55 -6.83 -16.95
N PRO A 222 2.38 -6.13 -18.09
CA PRO A 222 2.17 -6.74 -19.40
C PRO A 222 3.50 -7.20 -20.00
N ASN A 223 3.95 -8.41 -19.69
CA ASN A 223 5.18 -8.98 -20.23
C ASN A 223 4.99 -9.62 -21.62
N PRO A 224 6.08 -9.72 -22.42
CA PRO A 224 7.45 -9.28 -22.11
C PRO A 224 7.62 -7.76 -22.21
N ASN A 225 8.60 -7.22 -21.49
CA ASN A 225 9.08 -5.84 -21.61
C ASN A 225 7.99 -4.76 -21.43
N PHE A 226 6.96 -5.02 -20.64
CA PHE A 226 5.89 -4.05 -20.37
C PHE A 226 5.12 -3.63 -21.64
N ALA A 227 5.02 -4.53 -22.62
CA ALA A 227 4.46 -4.28 -23.95
C ALA A 227 3.33 -5.25 -24.36
N GLY A 228 2.93 -6.19 -23.49
CA GLY A 228 1.80 -7.09 -23.74
C GLY A 228 0.47 -6.36 -23.92
N LEU A 229 -0.52 -7.00 -24.53
CA LEU A 229 -1.81 -6.36 -24.84
C LEU A 229 -2.71 -6.25 -23.60
N PRO A 230 -3.60 -5.25 -23.53
CA PRO A 230 -4.56 -5.13 -22.44
C PRO A 230 -5.52 -6.32 -22.35
N THR A 231 -5.72 -7.07 -23.44
CA THR A 231 -6.60 -8.25 -23.47
C THR A 231 -5.92 -9.52 -22.96
N ASP A 232 -4.59 -9.54 -22.88
CA ASP A 232 -3.84 -10.74 -22.53
C ASP A 232 -4.16 -11.23 -21.11
N SER A 233 -4.04 -12.53 -20.91
CA SER A 233 -4.43 -13.23 -19.68
C SER A 233 -3.40 -14.27 -19.27
N GLY A 234 -3.40 -14.63 -17.99
CA GLY A 234 -2.48 -15.61 -17.43
C GLY A 234 -1.22 -14.95 -16.86
N ARG A 235 -0.25 -15.80 -16.51
CA ARG A 235 1.04 -15.38 -15.93
C ARG A 235 1.76 -14.40 -16.87
N GLY A 236 2.21 -13.27 -16.32
CA GLY A 236 2.94 -12.25 -17.07
C GLY A 236 2.04 -11.30 -17.87
N SER A 237 0.74 -11.24 -17.61
CA SER A 237 -0.17 -10.24 -18.19
C SER A 237 -0.70 -9.25 -17.15
N ILE A 238 -1.50 -8.26 -17.58
CA ILE A 238 -2.21 -7.37 -16.66
C ILE A 238 -3.30 -8.07 -15.81
N LYS A 239 -3.53 -9.37 -16.05
CA LYS A 239 -4.43 -10.24 -15.29
C LYS A 239 -3.66 -11.33 -14.52
N THR A 240 -2.36 -11.16 -14.33
CA THR A 240 -1.49 -12.14 -13.63
C THR A 240 -2.05 -12.54 -12.27
N TYR A 241 -2.66 -11.60 -11.54
CA TYR A 241 -3.31 -11.86 -10.25
C TYR A 241 -4.28 -13.07 -10.27
N GLN A 242 -4.94 -13.34 -11.40
CA GLN A 242 -5.85 -14.49 -11.51
C GLN A 242 -5.09 -15.81 -11.40
N TRP A 243 -3.97 -15.92 -12.11
CA TRP A 243 -3.09 -17.07 -12.07
C TRP A 243 -2.36 -17.20 -10.71
N GLU A 244 -1.97 -16.08 -10.10
CA GLU A 244 -1.40 -16.08 -8.74
C GLU A 244 -2.40 -16.66 -7.73
N LEU A 245 -3.66 -16.20 -7.74
CA LEU A 245 -4.71 -16.71 -6.85
C LEU A 245 -4.97 -18.22 -7.04
N GLU A 246 -4.93 -18.73 -8.27
CA GLU A 246 -5.01 -20.17 -8.55
C GLU A 246 -3.81 -20.93 -7.98
N THR A 247 -2.61 -20.38 -8.14
CA THR A 247 -1.37 -20.94 -7.60
C THR A 247 -1.44 -21.00 -6.07
N LEU A 248 -1.87 -19.92 -5.41
CA LEU A 248 -2.04 -19.88 -3.94
C LEU A 248 -3.07 -20.90 -3.44
N LYS A 249 -4.19 -21.09 -4.16
CA LYS A 249 -5.17 -22.14 -3.84
C LYS A 249 -4.53 -23.53 -3.89
N SER A 250 -3.69 -23.80 -4.89
CA SER A 250 -2.96 -25.07 -4.99
C SER A 250 -1.96 -25.27 -3.83
N LEU A 251 -1.48 -24.18 -3.22
CA LEU A 251 -0.59 -24.16 -2.06
C LEU A 251 -1.33 -24.15 -0.71
N GLY A 252 -2.66 -24.31 -0.71
CA GLY A 252 -3.46 -24.45 0.52
C GLY A 252 -4.07 -23.15 1.05
N LEU A 253 -4.15 -22.09 0.25
CA LEU A 253 -5.00 -20.93 0.56
C LEU A 253 -6.48 -21.37 0.59
N ALA A 254 -7.13 -21.22 1.75
CA ALA A 254 -8.50 -21.68 1.96
C ALA A 254 -9.57 -20.58 1.76
N LYS A 255 -9.14 -19.32 1.75
CA LYS A 255 -10.03 -18.14 1.64
C LYS A 255 -9.81 -17.41 0.32
N ASN A 256 -10.81 -16.62 -0.08
CA ASN A 256 -10.63 -15.68 -1.18
C ASN A 256 -9.92 -14.43 -0.63
N LEU A 257 -8.87 -14.00 -1.30
CA LEU A 257 -8.17 -12.76 -0.99
C LEU A 257 -8.62 -11.67 -1.96
N PRO A 258 -9.06 -10.48 -1.48
CA PRO A 258 -9.21 -9.32 -2.33
C PRO A 258 -7.86 -8.91 -2.92
N VAL A 259 -7.87 -8.37 -4.14
CA VAL A 259 -6.65 -8.11 -4.91
C VAL A 259 -6.33 -6.63 -4.98
N PHE A 260 -5.05 -6.31 -4.80
CA PHE A 260 -4.46 -5.01 -5.00
C PHE A 260 -3.43 -5.14 -6.13
N ILE A 261 -3.64 -4.45 -7.24
CA ILE A 261 -2.63 -4.34 -8.30
C ILE A 261 -1.82 -3.09 -7.96
N THR A 262 -0.74 -3.27 -7.18
CA THR A 262 0.02 -2.15 -6.59
C THR A 262 1.01 -1.53 -7.55
N GLU A 263 1.39 -2.27 -8.59
CA GLU A 263 2.12 -1.75 -9.74
C GLU A 263 1.65 -2.48 -11.01
N THR A 264 1.57 -1.73 -12.11
CA THR A 264 1.29 -2.21 -13.47
C THR A 264 1.54 -1.05 -14.43
N GLY A 265 1.42 -1.29 -15.72
CA GLY A 265 1.50 -0.26 -16.75
C GLY A 265 2.42 -0.63 -17.90
N TRP A 266 2.46 0.26 -18.88
CA TRP A 266 3.24 0.09 -20.10
C TRP A 266 4.36 1.11 -20.17
N LYS A 267 5.50 0.72 -20.73
CA LYS A 267 6.58 1.66 -21.02
C LYS A 267 6.27 2.44 -22.29
N HIS A 268 6.33 3.78 -22.22
CA HIS A 268 6.28 4.62 -23.41
C HIS A 268 7.66 4.91 -24.02
N GLN A 269 8.76 4.53 -23.33
CA GLN A 269 10.16 4.73 -23.78
C GLN A 269 10.53 6.17 -24.18
N GLY A 270 9.76 7.17 -23.73
CA GLY A 270 9.88 8.56 -24.18
C GLY A 270 9.41 8.84 -25.61
N ASP A 271 8.86 7.86 -26.32
CA ASP A 271 8.38 8.00 -27.69
C ASP A 271 6.88 8.35 -27.70
N GLN A 272 6.59 9.59 -28.10
CA GLN A 272 5.24 10.13 -28.13
C GLN A 272 4.33 9.42 -29.13
N SER A 273 4.88 8.70 -30.11
CA SER A 273 4.08 7.94 -31.08
C SER A 273 3.25 6.82 -30.44
N PHE A 274 3.66 6.34 -29.26
CA PHE A 274 2.91 5.33 -28.50
C PHE A 274 1.81 5.91 -27.61
N PHE A 275 1.73 7.23 -27.41
CA PHE A 275 0.84 7.81 -26.39
C PHE A 275 -0.65 7.54 -26.68
N GLU A 276 -1.06 7.57 -27.96
CA GLU A 276 -2.43 7.24 -28.35
C GLU A 276 -2.73 5.75 -28.13
N GLU A 277 -1.80 4.87 -28.48
CA GLU A 277 -1.91 3.43 -28.23
C GLU A 277 -2.04 3.14 -26.73
N LEU A 278 -1.18 3.75 -25.90
CA LEU A 278 -1.26 3.61 -24.44
C LEU A 278 -2.58 4.16 -23.88
N SER A 279 -3.09 5.25 -24.45
CA SER A 279 -4.42 5.78 -24.09
C SER A 279 -5.51 4.74 -24.33
N ASN A 280 -5.44 4.01 -25.45
CA ASN A 280 -6.37 2.93 -25.76
C ASN A 280 -6.14 1.71 -24.86
N TYR A 281 -4.89 1.40 -24.52
CA TYR A 281 -4.55 0.27 -23.65
C TYR A 281 -5.09 0.48 -22.23
N TYR A 282 -4.87 1.64 -21.63
CA TYR A 282 -5.43 1.95 -20.31
C TYR A 282 -6.97 1.95 -20.33
N GLN A 283 -7.60 2.52 -21.36
CA GLN A 283 -9.06 2.46 -21.50
C GLN A 283 -9.55 1.01 -21.57
N ALA A 284 -8.97 0.17 -22.42
CA ALA A 284 -9.33 -1.24 -22.54
C ALA A 284 -9.06 -2.01 -21.23
N ALA A 285 -7.95 -1.74 -20.56
CA ALA A 285 -7.59 -2.37 -19.30
C ALA A 285 -8.63 -2.11 -18.21
N PHE A 286 -8.99 -0.84 -17.96
CA PHE A 286 -9.99 -0.49 -16.95
C PHE A 286 -11.41 -0.93 -17.32
N THR A 287 -11.79 -0.90 -18.60
CA THR A 287 -13.17 -1.19 -19.02
C THR A 287 -13.44 -2.65 -19.35
N GLN A 288 -12.40 -3.46 -19.59
CA GLN A 288 -12.55 -4.84 -20.03
C GLN A 288 -11.79 -5.83 -19.13
N SER A 289 -10.54 -5.53 -18.76
CA SER A 289 -9.65 -6.51 -18.10
C SER A 289 -9.60 -6.43 -16.58
N TRP A 290 -9.67 -5.23 -16.00
CA TRP A 290 -9.71 -5.00 -14.55
C TRP A 290 -11.14 -4.83 -14.02
N THR A 291 -12.08 -5.54 -14.65
CA THR A 291 -13.50 -5.54 -14.31
C THR A 291 -13.86 -6.52 -13.20
N ASP A 292 -12.91 -7.37 -12.79
CA ASP A 292 -13.10 -8.33 -11.69
C ASP A 292 -13.55 -7.61 -10.41
N PRO A 293 -14.69 -8.00 -9.81
CA PRO A 293 -15.20 -7.39 -8.58
C PRO A 293 -14.32 -7.65 -7.36
N ASN A 294 -13.38 -8.62 -7.43
CA ASN A 294 -12.44 -8.91 -6.36
C ASN A 294 -11.26 -7.93 -6.30
N ILE A 295 -11.11 -7.05 -7.28
CA ILE A 295 -10.05 -6.02 -7.30
C ILE A 295 -10.48 -4.82 -6.44
N VAL A 296 -9.66 -4.53 -5.42
CA VAL A 296 -9.82 -3.36 -4.54
C VAL A 296 -9.15 -2.13 -5.12
N ALA A 297 -7.91 -2.25 -5.60
CA ALA A 297 -7.16 -1.10 -6.11
C ALA A 297 -6.31 -1.47 -7.33
N ILE A 298 -6.15 -0.52 -8.24
CA ILE A 298 -5.27 -0.59 -9.41
C ILE A 298 -4.45 0.68 -9.42
N THR A 299 -3.15 0.57 -9.15
CA THR A 299 -2.23 1.72 -9.07
C THR A 299 -1.14 1.56 -10.12
N PRO A 300 -1.33 2.09 -11.34
CA PRO A 300 -0.27 2.11 -12.34
C PRO A 300 0.97 2.82 -11.80
N PHE A 301 2.13 2.28 -12.17
CA PHE A 301 3.43 2.89 -11.95
C PHE A 301 3.71 3.77 -13.18
N LEU A 302 3.89 5.08 -13.07
CA LEU A 302 3.75 5.94 -11.88
C LEU A 302 3.34 7.38 -12.26
N LEU A 303 2.93 8.19 -11.28
CA LEU A 303 2.40 9.54 -11.56
C LEU A 303 3.46 10.49 -12.14
N ASN A 304 4.55 10.72 -11.40
CA ASN A 304 5.54 11.73 -11.75
C ASN A 304 6.96 11.33 -11.32
N TYR A 305 7.74 10.81 -12.26
CA TYR A 305 9.17 10.57 -12.07
C TYR A 305 9.90 10.65 -13.39
N LEU A 306 10.94 11.47 -13.48
CA LEU A 306 11.57 11.82 -14.75
C LEU A 306 12.95 11.19 -14.93
N GLU A 307 13.45 10.47 -13.93
CA GLU A 307 14.77 9.84 -13.98
C GLU A 307 14.71 8.38 -14.47
N PRO A 308 15.68 7.94 -15.29
CA PRO A 308 15.81 6.53 -15.66
C PRO A 308 16.03 5.62 -14.43
N PRO A 309 15.58 4.35 -14.48
CA PRO A 309 14.89 3.70 -15.59
C PRO A 309 13.36 3.91 -15.61
N PHE A 310 12.82 4.61 -14.61
CA PHE A 310 11.38 4.66 -14.35
C PHE A 310 10.66 5.81 -15.08
N ASN A 311 11.41 6.76 -15.64
CA ASN A 311 10.86 7.83 -16.49
C ASN A 311 9.94 7.36 -17.62
N SER A 312 10.15 6.14 -18.12
CA SER A 312 9.36 5.54 -19.20
C SER A 312 7.96 5.08 -18.77
N PHE A 313 7.61 5.24 -17.50
CA PHE A 313 6.31 4.90 -16.92
C PHE A 313 5.53 6.14 -16.44
N SER A 314 6.16 7.32 -16.46
CA SER A 314 5.58 8.51 -15.86
C SER A 314 4.35 8.99 -16.62
N PHE A 315 3.27 9.26 -15.90
CA PHE A 315 2.06 9.86 -16.46
C PHE A 315 2.20 11.36 -16.72
N LEU A 316 3.14 11.99 -16.02
CA LEU A 316 3.51 13.38 -16.19
C LEU A 316 4.93 13.51 -16.75
N GLY A 317 5.12 14.46 -17.66
CA GLY A 317 6.41 14.85 -18.20
C GLY A 317 7.04 16.03 -17.48
N PRO A 318 8.17 16.53 -18.01
CA PRO A 318 8.84 17.74 -17.52
C PRO A 318 7.86 18.91 -17.34
N GLN A 319 8.07 19.69 -16.27
CA GLN A 319 7.23 20.84 -15.93
C GLN A 319 5.73 20.51 -15.77
N GLY A 320 5.39 19.25 -15.43
CA GLY A 320 4.01 18.82 -15.21
C GLY A 320 3.22 18.62 -16.50
N GLN A 321 3.89 18.39 -17.64
CA GLN A 321 3.23 18.06 -18.90
C GLN A 321 2.31 16.85 -18.71
N ILE A 322 1.02 17.00 -18.98
CA ILE A 322 0.06 15.89 -18.90
C ILE A 322 0.15 15.08 -20.20
N TYR A 323 0.43 13.78 -20.11
CA TYR A 323 0.41 12.91 -21.27
C TYR A 323 -1.01 12.43 -21.64
N PRO A 324 -1.29 12.10 -22.92
CA PRO A 324 -2.63 11.74 -23.38
C PRO A 324 -3.27 10.59 -22.60
N PHE A 325 -2.48 9.59 -22.18
CA PHE A 325 -2.98 8.44 -21.44
C PHE A 325 -3.37 8.78 -19.99
N TYR A 326 -2.78 9.83 -19.38
CA TYR A 326 -3.31 10.40 -18.13
C TYR A 326 -4.73 10.91 -18.36
N THR A 327 -4.95 11.71 -19.40
CA THR A 327 -6.28 12.27 -19.70
C THR A 327 -7.28 11.17 -20.05
N ALA A 328 -6.85 10.12 -20.75
CA ALA A 328 -7.68 8.96 -21.04
C ALA A 328 -8.18 8.30 -19.75
N VAL A 329 -7.29 8.00 -18.80
CA VAL A 329 -7.66 7.44 -17.49
C VAL A 329 -8.50 8.43 -16.67
N GLN A 330 -8.16 9.71 -16.69
CA GLN A 330 -8.90 10.76 -16.00
C GLN A 330 -10.35 10.84 -16.52
N SER A 331 -10.57 10.68 -17.82
CA SER A 331 -11.91 10.78 -18.41
C SER A 331 -12.83 9.60 -18.10
N LEU A 332 -12.28 8.43 -17.74
CA LEU A 332 -13.07 7.23 -17.45
C LEU A 332 -14.05 7.46 -16.29
N PRO A 333 -15.32 6.98 -16.40
CA PRO A 333 -16.27 7.03 -15.29
C PRO A 333 -15.75 6.28 -14.07
N LYS A 334 -15.88 6.89 -12.90
CA LYS A 334 -15.45 6.31 -11.63
C LYS A 334 -16.60 6.31 -10.63
N LEU A 335 -16.50 5.44 -9.64
CA LEU A 335 -17.47 5.38 -8.54
C LEU A 335 -17.02 6.27 -7.39
N THR A 336 -17.96 6.90 -6.71
CA THR A 336 -17.69 7.54 -5.43
C THR A 336 -17.42 6.46 -4.38
N GLY A 337 -16.16 6.31 -3.95
CA GLY A 337 -15.79 5.39 -2.87
C GLY A 337 -16.45 5.79 -1.55
N GLN A 338 -16.82 4.80 -0.74
CA GLN A 338 -17.43 4.97 0.58
C GLN A 338 -16.70 4.13 1.63
N PRO A 339 -15.38 4.29 1.78
CA PRO A 339 -14.63 3.53 2.77
C PRO A 339 -15.14 3.86 4.18
N GLN A 340 -15.02 2.90 5.10
CA GLN A 340 -15.26 3.21 6.51
C GLN A 340 -14.17 4.16 7.00
N LEU A 341 -14.56 5.39 7.36
CA LEU A 341 -13.65 6.39 7.91
C LEU A 341 -13.33 6.07 9.37
N ASN A 342 -12.16 6.53 9.85
CA ASN A 342 -11.88 6.54 11.27
C ASN A 342 -12.89 7.47 11.96
N LEU A 343 -13.55 6.99 13.01
CA LEU A 343 -14.36 7.85 13.85
C LEU A 343 -13.42 8.87 14.47
N LEU A 344 -13.51 10.14 14.06
CA LEU A 344 -12.90 11.21 14.83
C LEU A 344 -13.47 11.10 16.25
N PRO A 345 -12.65 11.16 17.32
CA PRO A 345 -13.20 11.31 18.65
C PRO A 345 -14.11 12.54 18.62
N GLU A 346 -15.37 12.40 19.04
CA GLU A 346 -16.28 13.53 19.22
C GLU A 346 -15.50 14.62 19.96
N VAL A 347 -15.28 15.75 19.29
CA VAL A 347 -14.90 16.97 19.98
C VAL A 347 -16.12 17.33 20.82
N LYS A 348 -16.16 16.86 22.07
CA LYS A 348 -17.06 17.42 23.07
C LYS A 348 -16.78 18.91 23.06
N GLY A 349 -17.77 19.68 22.58
CA GLY A 349 -17.65 21.11 22.35
C GLY A 349 -16.92 21.76 23.51
N ILE A 350 -15.74 22.31 23.22
CA ILE A 350 -15.15 23.30 24.10
C ILE A 350 -16.07 24.50 23.95
N ASP A 351 -16.87 24.76 24.99
CA ASP A 351 -17.62 26.00 25.12
C ASP A 351 -16.59 27.12 25.24
N LEU A 352 -16.24 27.72 24.10
CA LEU A 352 -15.34 28.86 24.05
C LEU A 352 -16.13 30.06 24.54
N ASP A 353 -16.06 30.30 25.85
CA ASP A 353 -16.45 31.58 26.44
C ASP A 353 -15.52 32.66 25.88
N LEU A 354 -15.99 33.34 24.83
CA LEU A 354 -15.30 34.45 24.17
C LEU A 354 -15.31 35.67 25.10
N GLN A 355 -14.47 35.64 26.13
CA GLN A 355 -14.00 36.87 26.76
C GLN A 355 -12.76 37.35 26.03
N SER A 356 -12.89 38.55 25.47
CA SER A 356 -11.92 39.30 24.68
C SER A 356 -10.48 39.20 25.21
N VAL A 357 -9.62 38.50 24.48
CA VAL A 357 -8.17 38.57 24.65
C VAL A 357 -7.62 39.55 23.61
N ASP A 358 -7.14 40.69 24.11
CA ASP A 358 -6.42 41.73 23.35
C ASP A 358 -5.04 41.20 22.94
N LEU A 359 -4.88 40.84 21.67
CA LEU A 359 -3.60 40.38 21.11
C LEU A 359 -2.80 41.58 20.59
N LYS A 360 -1.97 42.15 21.47
CA LYS A 360 -0.82 42.99 21.07
C LYS A 360 0.40 42.12 20.76
N THR A 361 0.65 41.98 19.46
CA THR A 361 1.92 41.85 18.74
C THR A 361 3.19 41.36 19.47
N LYS A 362 3.81 40.33 18.87
CA LYS A 362 5.23 40.33 18.48
C LYS A 362 5.47 39.25 17.41
N GLU A 363 5.77 39.67 16.19
CA GLU A 363 6.31 38.77 15.15
C GLU A 363 7.72 38.32 15.54
N PRO A 364 8.10 37.05 15.30
CA PRO A 364 9.50 36.66 15.29
C PRO A 364 10.11 36.91 13.90
N GLU A 365 11.20 37.68 13.88
CA GLU A 365 12.02 37.93 12.70
C GLU A 365 12.58 36.62 12.12
N PHE A 366 12.32 36.41 10.82
CA PHE A 366 12.84 35.29 10.03
C PHE A 366 14.24 35.66 9.51
N ASN A 367 15.29 35.08 10.09
CA ASN A 367 16.67 35.33 9.68
C ASN A 367 17.06 34.44 8.48
N LEU A 368 17.20 35.05 7.30
CA LEU A 368 17.44 34.40 6.01
C LEU A 368 18.89 33.89 5.77
N TRP A 369 19.77 33.87 6.79
CA TRP A 369 21.19 33.54 6.61
C TRP A 369 21.62 32.14 7.05
N THR A 370 20.71 31.29 7.53
CA THR A 370 21.04 29.92 8.01
C THR A 370 20.74 28.81 6.98
N PHE A 371 20.33 29.15 5.76
CA PHE A 371 19.83 28.20 4.76
C PHE A 371 20.81 27.85 3.61
N LEU A 372 22.10 28.17 3.72
CA LEU A 372 23.04 28.12 2.56
C LEU A 372 24.36 27.36 2.76
N THR A 373 24.47 26.41 3.70
CA THR A 373 25.75 25.66 3.90
C THR A 373 25.64 24.13 3.97
N MET A 374 24.59 23.50 3.43
CA MET A 374 24.53 22.02 3.34
C MET A 374 24.05 21.52 1.98
N VAL A 375 24.74 21.92 0.91
CA VAL A 375 24.66 21.22 -0.38
C VAL A 375 26.09 21.02 -0.89
N GLY A 376 26.66 19.86 -0.57
CA GLY A 376 27.86 19.34 -1.21
C GLY A 376 27.48 18.46 -2.40
N PRO A 377 28.34 18.33 -3.42
CA PRO A 377 27.98 17.77 -4.71
C PRO A 377 27.92 16.23 -4.67
N PHE A 378 26.91 15.67 -5.33
CA PHE A 378 26.93 14.32 -5.89
C PHE A 378 26.75 14.44 -7.40
#